data_AF-A0A955BQ97-F1
#
_entry.id   AF-A0A955BQ97-F1
#
_cell.length_a   1.000
_cell.length_b   1.000
_cell.length_c   1.000
_cell.angle_alpha   90.00
_cell.angle_beta   90.00
_cell.angle_gamma   90.00
#
_symmetry.space_group_name_H-M   'P 1'
#
loop_
_entity.id
_entity.type
_entity.pdbx_description
1 polymer ?
#
loop_
_entity_poly.entity_id
_entity_poly.type
_entity_poly.pdbx_seq_one_letter_code
_entity_poly.pdbx_strand_id
1 'polypeptide(L)'
;NWQFTDVTAAEGLSENNRGSYDSAWGDIDLDGDQDLIATTASGYNERIYISDASGNGNHWLYVELTGPSDNTTGLGAAVYATINEGTPQERTLRREANTNAGTFNQSDLPVHFGLGGATLIDVLRIVWPNGRVQQLFDVSIDQYLNVDFGDLIDGDIDGDGFVGINDLNVVLGNWNQTVPIGDVSRGDIAGIGDGFVGIDDLNTVL
;
A
#
# COMPACT_ATOMS: atom_id res chain seq x y z
N ASN A 1 7.00 13.92 -19.59
CA ASN A 1 6.31 15.01 -20.32
C ASN A 1 4.83 14.89 -20.03
N TRP A 2 4.26 15.82 -19.26
CA TRP A 2 2.86 15.86 -18.82
C TRP A 2 1.89 16.00 -20.00
N GLN A 3 1.81 14.97 -20.84
CA GLN A 3 0.91 14.88 -21.97
C GLN A 3 -0.23 13.96 -21.60
N PHE A 4 -1.45 14.44 -21.86
CA PHE A 4 -2.68 13.73 -21.57
C PHE A 4 -3.46 13.61 -22.88
N THR A 5 -4.10 12.47 -23.07
CA THR A 5 -5.01 12.22 -24.20
C THR A 5 -6.43 12.31 -23.65
N ASP A 6 -7.27 13.13 -24.26
CA ASP A 6 -8.69 13.15 -23.95
C ASP A 6 -9.35 11.89 -24.52
N VAL A 7 -9.80 11.02 -23.63
CA VAL A 7 -10.48 9.76 -23.97
C VAL A 7 -11.98 9.83 -23.68
N THR A 8 -12.52 10.99 -23.27
CA THR A 8 -13.91 11.13 -22.77
C THR A 8 -14.95 10.55 -23.73
N ALA A 9 -14.81 10.78 -25.04
CA ALA A 9 -15.73 10.24 -26.04
C ALA A 9 -15.45 8.78 -26.37
N ALA A 10 -14.19 8.34 -26.32
CA ALA A 10 -13.79 6.97 -26.60
C ALA A 10 -14.30 6.02 -25.51
N GLU A 11 -14.24 6.44 -24.24
CA GLU A 11 -14.73 5.70 -23.08
C GLU A 11 -16.23 5.87 -22.82
N GLY A 12 -16.98 6.50 -23.75
CA GLY A 12 -18.42 6.68 -23.60
C GLY A 12 -18.87 7.61 -22.45
N LEU A 13 -17.93 8.39 -21.88
CA LEU A 13 -18.19 9.33 -20.79
C LEU A 13 -18.78 10.67 -21.29
N SER A 14 -18.70 10.94 -22.59
CA SER A 14 -19.18 12.20 -23.20
C SER A 14 -20.70 12.34 -23.19
N GLU A 15 -21.43 11.24 -23.06
CA GLU A 15 -22.88 11.26 -23.09
C GLU A 15 -23.48 11.01 -21.71
N ASN A 16 -24.53 11.79 -21.40
CA ASN A 16 -25.49 11.58 -20.31
C ASN A 16 -25.05 11.80 -18.85
N ASN A 17 -23.83 12.24 -18.58
CA ASN A 17 -23.46 12.80 -17.26
C ASN A 17 -24.03 14.23 -17.10
N ARG A 18 -25.36 14.35 -17.17
CA ARG A 18 -26.07 15.63 -17.19
C ARG A 18 -26.07 16.26 -15.81
N GLY A 19 -25.27 17.32 -15.63
CA GLY A 19 -25.21 18.07 -14.36
C GLY A 19 -24.65 17.25 -13.21
N SER A 20 -23.70 16.36 -13.50
CA SER A 20 -22.89 15.71 -12.48
C SER A 20 -21.96 16.73 -11.83
N TYR A 21 -21.94 16.79 -10.51
CA TYR A 21 -21.02 17.65 -9.74
C TYR A 21 -20.05 16.85 -8.88
N ASP A 22 -20.31 15.56 -8.69
CA ASP A 22 -19.62 14.69 -7.74
C ASP A 22 -19.53 13.26 -8.32
N SER A 23 -18.41 12.60 -8.05
CA SER A 23 -18.14 11.23 -8.48
C SER A 23 -17.38 10.43 -7.42
N ALA A 24 -17.53 9.12 -7.35
CA ALA A 24 -16.74 8.27 -6.46
C ALA A 24 -15.99 7.23 -7.29
N TRP A 25 -14.78 6.91 -6.87
CA TRP A 25 -13.96 5.85 -7.46
C TRP A 25 -13.90 4.65 -6.50
N GLY A 26 -13.89 3.44 -7.07
CA GLY A 26 -13.79 2.18 -6.34
C GLY A 26 -13.58 1.02 -7.30
N ASP A 27 -13.42 -0.19 -6.81
CA ASP A 27 -13.38 -1.41 -7.64
C ASP A 27 -14.58 -2.26 -7.25
N ILE A 28 -15.67 -2.11 -8.02
CA ILE A 28 -17.00 -2.60 -7.65
C ILE A 28 -17.11 -4.09 -7.93
N ASP A 29 -16.47 -4.58 -9.00
CA ASP A 29 -16.48 -5.99 -9.39
C ASP A 29 -15.21 -6.77 -8.98
N LEU A 30 -14.27 -6.10 -8.31
CA LEU A 30 -13.07 -6.66 -7.68
C LEU A 30 -12.07 -7.24 -8.69
N ASP A 31 -11.92 -6.57 -9.84
CA ASP A 31 -11.06 -7.01 -10.93
C ASP A 31 -9.71 -6.28 -11.02
N GLY A 32 -9.51 -5.26 -10.16
CA GLY A 32 -8.25 -4.56 -9.98
C GLY A 32 -8.11 -3.23 -10.70
N ASP A 33 -9.05 -2.90 -11.58
CA ASP A 33 -9.13 -1.57 -12.14
C ASP A 33 -10.02 -0.63 -11.28
N GLN A 34 -10.24 0.59 -11.76
CA GLN A 34 -11.01 1.59 -11.02
C GLN A 34 -12.28 1.92 -11.80
N ASP A 35 -13.41 1.62 -11.17
CA ASP A 35 -14.75 1.99 -11.58
C ASP A 35 -15.13 3.39 -11.14
N LEU A 36 -16.07 3.97 -11.87
CA LEU A 36 -16.55 5.32 -11.63
C LEU A 36 -18.06 5.32 -11.36
N ILE A 37 -18.44 5.81 -10.19
CA ILE A 37 -19.82 6.18 -9.89
C ILE A 37 -19.97 7.67 -10.13
N ALA A 38 -20.84 8.05 -11.06
CA ALA A 38 -21.14 9.45 -11.35
C ALA A 38 -22.62 9.74 -11.09
N THR A 39 -22.86 10.71 -10.20
CA THR A 39 -24.22 11.20 -9.94
C THR A 39 -24.70 12.05 -11.11
N THR A 40 -26.00 12.16 -11.31
CA THR A 40 -26.57 13.04 -12.35
C THR A 40 -27.58 14.00 -11.73
N ALA A 41 -27.96 15.05 -12.45
CA ALA A 41 -28.92 16.02 -11.99
C ALA A 41 -30.28 15.37 -11.70
N SER A 42 -31.07 15.99 -10.82
CA SER A 42 -32.39 15.50 -10.45
C SER A 42 -33.27 15.21 -11.69
N GLY A 43 -33.87 14.02 -11.70
CA GLY A 43 -34.71 13.54 -12.81
C GLY A 43 -33.95 12.79 -13.91
N TYR A 44 -32.64 12.58 -13.76
CA TYR A 44 -31.85 11.69 -14.59
C TYR A 44 -31.42 10.45 -13.79
N ASN A 45 -31.11 9.36 -14.48
CA ASN A 45 -30.60 8.14 -13.85
C ASN A 45 -29.15 8.35 -13.42
N GLU A 46 -28.80 7.90 -12.22
CA GLU A 46 -27.41 7.77 -11.79
C GLU A 46 -26.68 6.73 -12.65
N ARG A 47 -25.34 6.82 -12.66
CA ARG A 47 -24.51 5.98 -13.50
C ARG A 47 -23.39 5.34 -12.72
N ILE A 48 -23.17 4.08 -13.04
CA ILE A 48 -22.00 3.32 -12.66
C ILE A 48 -21.33 2.94 -13.98
N TYR A 49 -20.06 3.31 -14.09
CA TYR A 49 -19.19 2.96 -15.19
C TYR A 49 -18.27 1.87 -14.66
N ILE A 50 -18.48 0.65 -15.17
CA ILE A 50 -17.60 -0.48 -14.91
C ILE A 50 -16.51 -0.46 -15.96
N SER A 51 -15.26 -0.45 -15.51
CA SER A 51 -14.08 -0.43 -16.36
C SER A 51 -13.77 -1.85 -16.87
N ASP A 52 -13.08 -1.94 -18.01
CA ASP A 52 -12.57 -3.20 -18.58
C ASP A 52 -11.03 -3.18 -18.72
N ALA A 53 -10.39 -2.25 -18.01
CA ALA A 53 -8.97 -2.01 -18.04
C ALA A 53 -8.17 -3.15 -17.40
N SER A 54 -8.78 -4.01 -16.60
CA SER A 54 -8.16 -5.27 -16.15
C SER A 54 -7.64 -6.15 -17.32
N GLY A 55 -8.23 -6.00 -18.51
CA GLY A 55 -7.81 -6.71 -19.74
C GLY A 55 -6.58 -6.14 -20.46
N ASN A 56 -6.01 -5.01 -20.02
CA ASN A 56 -4.93 -4.33 -20.74
C ASN A 56 -3.53 -4.94 -20.49
N GLY A 57 -3.41 -5.91 -19.58
CA GLY A 57 -2.15 -6.57 -19.22
C GLY A 57 -1.24 -5.79 -18.27
N ASN A 58 -1.73 -4.67 -17.71
CA ASN A 58 -1.07 -3.97 -16.61
C ASN A 58 -1.46 -4.60 -15.27
N HIS A 59 -0.61 -4.35 -14.28
CA HIS A 59 -0.74 -4.84 -12.93
C HIS A 59 -1.20 -3.75 -11.97
N TRP A 60 -1.70 -4.17 -10.80
CA TRP A 60 -2.26 -3.27 -9.81
C TRP A 60 -1.95 -3.72 -8.37
N LEU A 61 -2.20 -2.83 -7.41
CA LEU A 61 -2.23 -3.17 -5.98
C LEU A 61 -3.28 -2.30 -5.30
N TYR A 62 -4.15 -2.93 -4.51
CA TYR A 62 -4.97 -2.25 -3.52
C TYR A 62 -4.36 -2.45 -2.14
N VAL A 63 -4.15 -1.36 -1.40
CA VAL A 63 -3.66 -1.38 -0.02
C VAL A 63 -4.76 -0.90 0.91
N GLU A 64 -5.35 -1.82 1.66
CA GLU A 64 -6.27 -1.50 2.75
C GLU A 64 -5.50 -1.34 4.06
N LEU A 65 -5.76 -0.26 4.78
CA LEU A 65 -5.06 0.05 6.04
C LEU A 65 -5.99 -0.21 7.22
N THR A 66 -5.57 -1.07 8.13
CA THR A 66 -6.16 -1.17 9.47
C THR A 66 -5.31 -0.32 10.41
N GLY A 67 -5.79 0.88 10.75
CA GLY A 67 -5.01 1.83 11.53
C GLY A 67 -5.14 1.67 13.05
N PRO A 68 -4.43 2.50 13.85
CA PRO A 68 -4.50 2.45 15.31
C PRO A 68 -5.89 2.82 15.84
N SER A 69 -6.12 2.60 17.14
CA SER A 69 -7.44 2.81 17.77
C SER A 69 -8.02 4.23 17.61
N ASP A 70 -7.16 5.23 17.42
CA ASP A 70 -7.52 6.64 17.23
C ASP A 70 -7.62 7.05 15.74
N ASN A 71 -7.29 6.14 14.81
CA ASN A 71 -7.45 6.30 13.36
C ASN A 71 -7.62 4.93 12.70
N THR A 72 -8.75 4.27 12.91
CA THR A 72 -8.93 2.85 12.55
C THR A 72 -8.87 2.56 11.05
N THR A 73 -9.08 3.57 10.21
CA THR A 73 -9.04 3.45 8.74
C THR A 73 -7.71 3.90 8.14
N GLY A 74 -6.77 4.39 8.97
CA GLY A 74 -5.47 4.87 8.48
C GLY A 74 -5.55 6.12 7.59
N LEU A 75 -6.67 6.85 7.58
CA LEU A 75 -6.82 8.06 6.75
C LEU A 75 -5.73 9.09 7.04
N GLY A 76 -5.18 9.69 5.99
CA GLY A 76 -4.04 10.60 6.02
C GLY A 76 -2.67 9.91 5.97
N ALA A 77 -2.60 8.57 6.02
CA ALA A 77 -1.34 7.86 5.82
C ALA A 77 -0.83 8.05 4.38
N ALA A 78 0.47 8.28 4.21
CA ALA A 78 1.10 8.34 2.90
C ALA A 78 1.69 6.97 2.55
N VAL A 79 1.27 6.40 1.42
CA VAL A 79 1.73 5.09 0.94
C VAL A 79 2.64 5.31 -0.27
N TYR A 80 3.81 4.69 -0.23
CA TYR A 80 4.82 4.74 -1.28
C TYR A 80 5.07 3.34 -1.80
N ALA A 81 4.96 3.14 -3.11
CA ALA A 81 5.34 1.90 -3.78
C ALA A 81 6.59 2.18 -4.62
N THR A 82 7.73 1.66 -4.19
CA THR A 82 8.99 1.71 -4.93
C THR A 82 9.16 0.43 -5.71
N ILE A 83 9.45 0.59 -7.00
CA ILE A 83 9.56 -0.48 -7.98
C ILE A 83 10.89 -0.31 -8.71
N ASN A 84 11.67 -1.37 -8.66
CA ASN A 84 12.96 -1.55 -9.28
C ASN A 84 12.81 -2.73 -10.23
N GLU A 85 12.54 -2.43 -11.50
CA GLU A 85 12.22 -3.44 -12.54
C GLU A 85 13.49 -4.23 -12.99
N GLY A 86 14.32 -4.65 -12.03
CA GLY A 86 15.64 -5.24 -12.28
C GLY A 86 16.65 -4.25 -12.90
N THR A 87 16.36 -2.94 -12.86
CA THR A 87 17.23 -1.88 -13.39
C THR A 87 17.67 -0.93 -12.28
N PRO A 88 18.78 -0.17 -12.46
CA PRO A 88 19.20 0.86 -11.51
C PRO A 88 18.25 2.07 -11.42
N GLN A 89 17.18 2.11 -12.21
CA GLN A 89 16.24 3.21 -12.25
C GLN A 89 15.01 2.84 -11.43
N GLU A 90 14.99 3.36 -10.20
CA GLU A 90 13.87 3.22 -9.30
C GLU A 90 12.73 4.15 -9.72
N ARG A 91 11.49 3.65 -9.70
CA ARG A 91 10.30 4.51 -9.73
C ARG A 91 9.53 4.37 -8.42
N THR A 92 9.21 5.50 -7.81
CA THR A 92 8.36 5.53 -6.61
C THR A 92 7.04 6.20 -6.94
N LEU A 93 5.95 5.45 -6.78
CA LEU A 93 4.60 5.98 -6.80
C LEU A 93 4.23 6.42 -5.38
N ARG A 94 3.56 7.57 -5.25
CA ARG A 94 3.01 8.04 -3.98
C ARG A 94 1.50 8.16 -4.08
N ARG A 95 0.81 7.70 -3.04
CA ARG A 95 -0.61 7.94 -2.78
C ARG A 95 -0.81 8.32 -1.32
N GLU A 96 -1.99 8.81 -1.01
CA GLU A 96 -2.41 9.11 0.35
C GLU A 96 -3.73 8.37 0.59
N ALA A 97 -3.85 7.70 1.74
CA ALA A 97 -5.09 7.11 2.19
C ALA A 97 -6.10 8.22 2.43
N ASN A 98 -6.98 8.43 1.47
CA ASN A 98 -8.00 9.45 1.51
C ASN A 98 -9.20 8.97 0.69
N THR A 99 -10.37 9.46 1.05
CA THR A 99 -11.63 9.12 0.37
C THR A 99 -12.26 10.34 -0.30
N ASN A 100 -11.51 11.43 -0.41
CA ASN A 100 -12.05 12.70 -0.87
C ASN A 100 -12.22 12.68 -2.39
N ALA A 101 -13.46 12.86 -2.83
CA ALA A 101 -13.78 12.94 -4.25
C ALA A 101 -14.64 14.17 -4.61
N GLY A 102 -14.89 15.09 -3.69
CA GLY A 102 -15.79 16.23 -3.91
C GLY A 102 -16.75 16.50 -2.74
N THR A 103 -17.94 17.03 -3.06
CA THR A 103 -18.99 17.30 -2.05
C THR A 103 -19.95 16.11 -2.01
N PHE A 104 -20.45 15.72 -0.83
CA PHE A 104 -21.48 14.67 -0.70
C PHE A 104 -21.12 13.27 -1.26
N ASN A 105 -19.84 13.00 -1.52
CA ASN A 105 -19.35 11.72 -2.02
C ASN A 105 -18.13 11.23 -1.21
N GLN A 106 -17.85 9.94 -1.36
CA GLN A 106 -16.73 9.27 -0.74
C GLN A 106 -16.25 8.17 -1.71
N SER A 107 -14.99 8.22 -2.13
CA SER A 107 -14.34 7.09 -2.82
C SER A 107 -14.06 5.95 -1.85
N ASP A 108 -13.77 4.77 -2.39
CA ASP A 108 -13.33 3.62 -1.61
C ASP A 108 -12.10 3.93 -0.75
N LEU A 109 -11.99 3.19 0.37
CA LEU A 109 -10.92 3.35 1.36
C LEU A 109 -9.56 2.82 0.88
N PRO A 110 -9.47 1.63 0.23
CA PRO A 110 -8.19 1.08 -0.19
C PRO A 110 -7.43 2.00 -1.15
N VAL A 111 -6.13 2.09 -0.94
CA VAL A 111 -5.23 2.89 -1.79
C VAL A 111 -4.88 2.11 -3.05
N HIS A 112 -5.33 2.60 -4.20
CA HIS A 112 -5.02 2.00 -5.51
C HIS A 112 -3.68 2.48 -6.09
N PHE A 113 -2.92 1.52 -6.61
CA PHE A 113 -1.79 1.76 -7.49
C PHE A 113 -1.98 1.01 -8.81
N GLY A 114 -2.01 1.76 -9.92
CA GLY A 114 -1.72 1.19 -11.24
C GLY A 114 -0.21 1.01 -11.41
N LEU A 115 0.24 -0.22 -11.62
CA LEU A 115 1.64 -0.62 -11.66
C LEU A 115 2.16 -0.82 -13.08
N GLY A 116 1.33 -0.75 -14.12
CA GLY A 116 1.82 -0.97 -15.49
C GLY A 116 2.41 -2.39 -15.64
N GLY A 117 3.55 -2.54 -16.31
CA GLY A 117 4.19 -3.85 -16.51
C GLY A 117 5.05 -4.37 -15.35
N ALA A 118 5.02 -3.76 -14.17
CA ALA A 118 5.82 -4.23 -13.03
C ALA A 118 5.24 -5.51 -12.43
N THR A 119 6.13 -6.44 -12.06
CA THR A 119 5.77 -7.76 -11.53
C THR A 119 5.95 -7.89 -10.02
N LEU A 120 6.47 -6.84 -9.36
CA LEU A 120 6.77 -6.80 -7.93
C LEU A 120 6.84 -5.33 -7.47
N ILE A 121 6.54 -5.09 -6.19
CA ILE A 121 6.90 -3.86 -5.50
C ILE A 121 8.01 -4.20 -4.50
N ASP A 122 9.22 -3.70 -4.75
CA ASP A 122 10.39 -3.97 -3.92
C ASP A 122 10.21 -3.43 -2.51
N VAL A 123 9.63 -2.24 -2.38
CA VAL A 123 9.36 -1.62 -1.08
C VAL A 123 7.99 -0.93 -1.10
N LEU A 124 7.09 -1.41 -0.25
CA LEU A 124 5.86 -0.71 0.12
C LEU A 124 6.08 -0.02 1.47
N ARG A 125 6.15 1.30 1.48
CA ARG A 125 6.34 2.11 2.69
C ARG A 125 5.06 2.85 3.05
N ILE A 126 4.58 2.65 4.27
CA ILE A 126 3.46 3.37 4.86
C ILE A 126 4.01 4.37 5.87
N VAL A 127 3.65 5.65 5.73
CA VAL A 127 3.94 6.70 6.71
C VAL A 127 2.64 7.11 7.34
N TRP A 128 2.43 6.71 8.60
CA TRP A 128 1.21 6.96 9.35
C TRP A 128 1.12 8.42 9.82
N PRO A 129 -0.09 8.96 10.08
CA PRO A 129 -0.25 10.35 10.52
C PRO A 129 0.46 10.71 11.83
N ASN A 130 0.70 9.72 12.70
CA ASN A 130 1.46 9.90 13.95
C ASN A 130 2.98 9.90 13.75
N GLY A 131 3.47 9.72 12.52
CA GLY A 131 4.88 9.68 12.15
C GLY A 131 5.50 8.29 12.14
N ARG A 132 4.81 7.24 12.62
CA ARG A 132 5.30 5.86 12.50
C ARG A 132 5.44 5.50 11.03
N VAL A 133 6.49 4.76 10.72
CA VAL A 133 6.71 4.18 9.39
C VAL A 133 6.47 2.67 9.49
N GLN A 134 6.01 2.04 8.42
CA GLN A 134 6.08 0.58 8.25
C GLN A 134 6.58 0.30 6.83
N GLN A 135 7.39 -0.73 6.68
CA GLN A 135 7.90 -1.15 5.37
C GLN A 135 7.66 -2.64 5.17
N LEU A 136 7.16 -2.97 3.98
CA LEU A 136 7.05 -4.33 3.48
C LEU A 136 7.94 -4.45 2.25
N PHE A 137 8.65 -5.57 2.14
CA PHE A 137 9.53 -5.86 1.03
C PHE A 137 8.93 -6.94 0.13
N ASP A 138 9.35 -6.97 -1.14
CA ASP A 138 8.95 -7.98 -2.12
C ASP A 138 7.44 -8.23 -2.17
N VAL A 139 6.66 -7.15 -2.16
CA VAL A 139 5.19 -7.21 -2.14
C VAL A 139 4.69 -7.66 -3.51
N SER A 140 3.95 -8.77 -3.52
CA SER A 140 3.30 -9.31 -4.73
C SER A 140 2.28 -8.33 -5.30
N ILE A 141 2.08 -8.39 -6.60
CA ILE A 141 1.12 -7.57 -7.36
C ILE A 141 -0.23 -8.28 -7.51
N ASP A 142 -1.21 -7.59 -8.09
CA ASP A 142 -2.54 -8.09 -8.46
C ASP A 142 -3.32 -8.65 -7.26
N GLN A 143 -3.30 -7.89 -6.16
CA GLN A 143 -3.95 -8.30 -4.92
C GLN A 143 -4.51 -7.13 -4.12
N TYR A 144 -5.42 -7.50 -3.21
CA TYR A 144 -5.83 -6.69 -2.08
C TYR A 144 -4.96 -7.04 -0.88
N LEU A 145 -4.13 -6.10 -0.46
CA LEU A 145 -3.25 -6.24 0.68
C LEU A 145 -3.80 -5.45 1.86
N ASN A 146 -4.15 -6.14 2.95
CA ASN A 146 -4.41 -5.48 4.22
C ASN A 146 -3.10 -5.30 5.00
N VAL A 147 -2.82 -4.08 5.46
CA VAL A 147 -1.69 -3.76 6.32
C VAL A 147 -2.24 -3.23 7.64
N ASP A 148 -1.99 -3.94 8.75
CA ASP A 148 -2.39 -3.50 10.07
C ASP A 148 -1.27 -2.66 10.72
N PHE A 149 -1.64 -1.54 11.31
CA PHE A 149 -0.75 -0.75 12.15
C PHE A 149 -0.13 -1.62 13.25
N GLY A 150 -0.89 -2.54 13.83
CA GLY A 150 -0.43 -3.47 14.86
C GLY A 150 0.53 -4.55 14.38
N ASP A 151 0.69 -4.75 13.07
CA ASP A 151 1.57 -5.79 12.54
C ASP A 151 3.02 -5.51 12.98
N LEU A 152 3.64 -6.54 13.55
CA LEU A 152 5.06 -6.58 13.81
C LEU A 152 5.77 -6.65 12.45
N ILE A 153 6.81 -5.84 12.29
CA ILE A 153 7.68 -5.95 11.12
C ILE A 153 8.78 -6.94 11.49
N ASP A 154 8.94 -8.01 10.71
CA ASP A 154 10.04 -8.94 10.91
C ASP A 154 11.37 -8.15 10.85
N GLY A 155 12.18 -8.27 11.91
CA GLY A 155 13.43 -7.53 12.04
C GLY A 155 13.34 -6.17 12.75
N ASP A 156 12.14 -5.65 13.02
CA ASP A 156 11.94 -4.43 13.83
C ASP A 156 11.95 -4.81 15.31
N ILE A 157 13.16 -4.86 15.87
CA ILE A 157 13.43 -5.31 17.22
C ILE A 157 13.08 -4.22 18.24
N ASP A 158 13.33 -2.95 17.89
CA ASP A 158 13.07 -1.82 18.79
C ASP A 158 11.62 -1.31 18.73
N GLY A 159 10.85 -1.77 17.75
CA GLY A 159 9.42 -1.50 17.58
C GLY A 159 9.13 -0.10 17.05
N ASP A 160 10.11 0.56 16.43
CA ASP A 160 9.96 1.90 15.87
C ASP A 160 9.24 1.90 14.50
N GLY A 161 8.99 0.72 13.94
CA GLY A 161 8.35 0.51 12.64
C GLY A 161 9.32 0.53 11.46
N PHE A 162 10.63 0.45 11.71
CA PHE A 162 11.65 0.49 10.67
C PHE A 162 12.81 -0.45 10.98
N VAL A 163 13.01 -1.47 10.15
CA VAL A 163 14.19 -2.33 10.24
C VAL A 163 15.42 -1.54 9.79
N GLY A 164 16.32 -1.25 10.72
CA GLY A 164 17.43 -0.34 10.50
C GLY A 164 18.67 -0.60 11.35
N ILE A 165 19.50 0.44 11.45
CA ILE A 165 20.78 0.36 12.17
C ILE A 165 20.58 0.10 13.67
N ASN A 166 19.45 0.51 14.23
CA ASN A 166 19.15 0.27 15.65
C ASN A 166 18.91 -1.22 15.90
N ASP A 167 18.10 -1.88 15.07
CA ASP A 167 17.85 -3.32 15.14
C ASP A 167 19.11 -4.12 14.88
N LEU A 168 19.86 -3.73 13.85
CA LEU A 168 21.15 -4.34 13.54
C LEU A 168 22.12 -4.23 14.73
N ASN A 169 22.13 -3.10 15.45
CA ASN A 169 22.95 -2.96 16.65
C ASN A 169 22.49 -3.87 17.81
N VAL A 170 21.21 -4.22 17.91
CA VAL A 170 20.73 -5.19 18.91
C VAL A 170 21.30 -6.59 18.62
N VAL A 171 21.21 -7.03 17.36
CA VAL A 171 21.76 -8.32 16.91
C VAL A 171 23.28 -8.35 17.07
N LEU A 172 23.99 -7.34 16.57
CA LEU A 172 25.45 -7.27 16.65
C LEU A 172 25.96 -7.11 18.09
N GLY A 173 25.20 -6.43 18.95
CA GLY A 173 25.52 -6.26 20.37
C GLY A 173 25.46 -7.57 21.18
N ASN A 174 24.67 -8.54 20.73
CA ASN A 174 24.58 -9.88 21.33
C ASN A 174 25.17 -10.96 20.40
N TRP A 175 25.97 -10.58 19.40
CA TRP A 175 26.50 -11.53 18.41
C TRP A 175 27.22 -12.71 19.06
N ASN A 176 26.88 -13.92 18.62
CA ASN A 176 27.47 -15.18 19.10
C ASN A 176 27.27 -15.38 20.61
N GLN A 177 26.14 -14.90 21.16
CA GLN A 177 25.73 -15.12 22.54
C GLN A 177 24.53 -16.07 22.62
N THR A 178 24.46 -16.82 23.71
CA THR A 178 23.24 -17.53 24.11
C THR A 178 22.36 -16.58 24.93
N VAL A 179 21.09 -16.50 24.57
CA VAL A 179 20.07 -15.68 25.23
C VAL A 179 18.85 -16.56 25.54
N PRO A 180 17.88 -16.09 26.35
CA PRO A 180 16.63 -16.80 26.50
C PRO A 180 15.97 -16.99 25.13
N ILE A 181 15.45 -18.19 24.87
CA ILE A 181 14.83 -18.54 23.58
C ILE A 181 13.71 -17.55 23.24
N GLY A 182 13.79 -16.95 22.06
CA GLY A 182 12.84 -15.97 21.54
C GLY A 182 12.95 -14.59 22.18
N ASP A 183 14.07 -14.27 22.84
CA ASP A 183 14.30 -12.94 23.42
C ASP A 183 14.66 -11.93 22.32
N VAL A 184 13.62 -11.43 21.65
CA VAL A 184 13.70 -10.40 20.62
C VAL A 184 14.48 -9.17 21.10
N SER A 185 14.33 -8.77 22.36
CA SER A 185 15.05 -7.61 22.93
C SER A 185 16.57 -7.78 22.96
N ARG A 186 17.05 -9.02 22.77
CA ARG A 186 18.46 -9.37 22.70
C ARG A 186 18.88 -9.87 21.31
N GLY A 187 18.00 -9.78 20.32
CA GLY A 187 18.30 -10.10 18.93
C GLY A 187 18.13 -11.57 18.55
N ASP A 188 17.45 -12.39 19.36
CA ASP A 188 17.07 -13.78 18.99
C ASP A 188 15.67 -13.75 18.37
N ILE A 189 15.62 -13.57 17.05
CA ILE A 189 14.41 -13.17 16.30
C ILE A 189 14.04 -14.12 15.16
N ALA A 190 14.98 -14.97 14.69
CA ALA A 190 14.71 -15.82 13.54
C ALA A 190 13.66 -16.90 13.84
N GLY A 191 12.49 -16.83 13.20
CA GLY A 191 11.42 -17.85 13.18
C GLY A 191 10.63 -18.04 14.49
N ILE A 192 11.32 -18.13 15.62
CA ILE A 192 10.83 -18.16 17.01
C ILE A 192 11.97 -17.97 18.03
N GLY A 193 13.19 -17.73 17.54
CA GLY A 193 14.43 -17.75 18.29
C GLY A 193 14.92 -19.16 18.61
N ASP A 194 16.22 -19.42 18.45
CA ASP A 194 16.86 -20.69 18.81
C ASP A 194 17.67 -20.58 20.12
N GLY A 195 17.59 -19.41 20.78
CA GLY A 195 18.37 -19.07 21.96
C GLY A 195 19.79 -18.65 21.64
N PHE A 196 20.14 -18.45 20.37
CA PHE A 196 21.48 -18.07 19.93
C PHE A 196 21.43 -16.97 18.87
N VAL A 197 22.00 -15.82 19.22
CA VAL A 197 22.04 -14.67 18.32
C VAL A 197 23.15 -14.85 17.29
N GLY A 198 22.77 -15.08 16.04
CA GLY A 198 23.69 -15.49 14.98
C GLY A 198 23.30 -15.01 13.59
N ILE A 199 23.77 -15.75 12.57
CA ILE A 199 23.60 -15.37 11.17
C ILE A 199 22.13 -15.35 10.74
N ASP A 200 21.30 -16.21 11.32
CA ASP A 200 19.89 -16.30 10.98
C ASP A 200 19.13 -15.05 11.45
N ASP A 201 19.45 -14.54 12.65
CA ASP A 201 18.91 -13.28 13.16
C ASP A 201 19.42 -12.09 12.36
N LEU A 202 20.71 -12.09 12.00
CA LEU A 202 21.28 -11.04 11.16
C LEU A 202 20.59 -10.99 9.79
N ASN A 203 20.30 -12.13 9.18
CA ASN A 203 19.56 -12.17 7.93
C ASN A 203 18.11 -11.65 8.05
N THR A 204 17.57 -11.57 9.27
CA THR A 204 16.23 -11.03 9.51
C THR A 204 16.24 -9.49 9.60
N VAL A 205 17.40 -8.87 9.87
CA VAL A 205 17.58 -7.39 9.94
C VAL A 205 18.40 -6.81 8.78
N LEU A 206 18.70 -7.59 7.75
CA LEU A 206 19.45 -7.19 6.54
C LEU A 206 18.56 -7.19 5.30
#